data_AF-A0A444UUJ9-F1
#
_entry.id   AF-A0A444UUJ9-F1
#
_cell.length_a   1.000
_cell.length_b   1.000
_cell.length_c   1.000
_cell.angle_alpha   90.00
_cell.angle_beta   90.00
_cell.angle_gamma   90.00
#
_symmetry.space_group_name_H-M   'P 1'
#
loop_
_entity.id
_entity.type
_entity.pdbx_description
1 polymer ?
#
loop_
_entity_poly.entity_id
_entity_poly.type
_entity_poly.pdbx_seq_one_letter_code
_entity_poly.pdbx_strand_id
1 'polypeptide(L)'
;MGSEVRLEREPQTKSGNSYSSQINYPLEMFHLLGYSLGAHVAGIAGSLTNNKVNRITGLDPAGPTFEYAEEQRRLSPDDANFVDVLHTYTRGSPDRSIGIQKPVGHVDIYPNGGVFQPGCDLHKAMLMIAANGFADMDQIVKCSHERSIHLFIDSLLNEEKPSMAYRCNTKEAFDKGLCLSCRKNRCNTLGYDVNKVRNKRSARMYLKTREVMPYKVFHFQIKVHFFNRINISFTDQPILLSLYGTHNEVQDIALSIPDMSTNKTISFLVTTDVDIGDLLMVKMKWEKDSYFGWSDWWGSNDFKIRKLRVKAGETQEKINISFTDQPILLSLYGTHNEVQDIALSIPDMSTNKTISFLVTTDVDIGDLLMVKMKWEKDSYFGWSDWWGSNDFKIRKLRVKAGETQEKYVQPISQLRIDTLPKIPGTLCVNLVEDVLCVLHM
;
A
#
# COMPACT_ATOMS: atom_id res chain seq x y z
N MET A 1 8.73 37.01 24.55
CA MET A 1 9.73 37.81 23.83
C MET A 1 9.46 37.63 22.35
N GLY A 2 8.75 38.59 21.75
CA GLY A 2 8.47 38.58 20.32
C GLY A 2 9.68 39.13 19.58
N SER A 3 10.41 38.27 18.89
CA SER A 3 11.41 38.69 17.91
C SER A 3 10.65 39.18 16.67
N GLU A 4 10.49 40.50 16.62
CA GLU A 4 10.06 41.25 15.44
C GLU A 4 11.11 41.02 14.34
N VAL A 5 10.78 40.23 13.31
CA VAL A 5 11.59 40.15 12.09
C VAL A 5 11.37 41.45 11.33
N ARG A 6 12.13 42.47 11.71
CA ARG A 6 12.30 43.68 10.93
C ARG A 6 13.16 43.30 9.73
N LEU A 7 12.51 42.88 8.64
CA LEU A 7 13.10 43.03 7.32
C LEU A 7 13.33 44.52 7.16
N GLU A 8 14.59 44.96 7.30
CA GLU A 8 14.99 46.28 6.84
C GLU A 8 14.53 46.39 5.40
N ARG A 9 13.48 47.20 5.19
CA ARG A 9 13.23 47.79 3.88
C ARG A 9 14.42 48.71 3.64
N GLU A 10 15.52 48.16 3.15
CA GLU A 10 16.41 48.99 2.35
C GLU A 10 15.53 49.56 1.24
N PRO A 11 15.46 50.89 1.09
CA PRO A 11 14.94 51.45 -0.13
C PRO A 11 15.90 50.96 -1.20
N GLN A 12 15.44 50.03 -2.06
CA GLN A 12 16.13 49.74 -3.32
C GLN A 12 16.07 51.01 -4.18
N THR A 13 16.95 51.96 -3.83
CA THR A 13 17.58 52.81 -4.81
C THR A 13 18.17 51.89 -5.86
N LYS A 14 17.89 52.21 -7.12
CA LYS A 14 18.30 51.48 -8.33
C LYS A 14 19.83 51.40 -8.46
N SER A 15 20.50 50.67 -7.58
CA SER A 15 21.95 50.46 -7.60
C SER A 15 22.30 49.17 -6.84
N GLY A 16 21.64 48.08 -7.20
CA GLY A 16 22.02 46.74 -6.79
C GLY A 16 22.00 45.87 -8.04
N ASN A 17 23.14 45.77 -8.71
CA ASN A 17 23.31 44.86 -9.83
C ASN A 17 22.88 43.45 -9.40
N SER A 18 21.77 42.95 -9.95
CA SER A 18 21.38 41.54 -9.83
C SER A 18 22.56 40.67 -10.26
N TYR A 19 22.85 39.59 -9.53
CA TYR A 19 23.83 38.58 -9.95
C TYR A 19 23.52 38.04 -11.36
N SER A 20 22.24 37.97 -11.75
CA SER A 20 21.81 37.60 -13.11
C SER A 20 22.09 38.69 -14.16
N SER A 21 22.25 39.95 -13.74
CA SER A 21 22.62 41.06 -14.62
C SER A 21 24.14 41.22 -14.78
N GLN A 22 24.94 40.65 -13.86
CA GLN A 22 26.40 40.64 -13.96
C GLN A 22 26.95 39.37 -14.62
N ILE A 23 26.23 38.26 -14.52
CA ILE A 23 26.58 36.99 -15.14
C ILE A 23 25.32 36.47 -15.83
N ASN A 24 25.36 36.34 -17.15
CA ASN A 24 24.21 36.00 -18.02
C ASN A 24 23.74 34.54 -17.83
N TYR A 25 23.34 34.17 -16.61
CA TYR A 25 22.78 32.87 -16.28
C TYR A 25 21.25 32.92 -16.34
N PRO A 26 20.60 32.00 -17.08
CA PRO A 26 19.14 31.98 -17.18
C PRO A 26 18.51 31.55 -15.86
N LEU A 27 17.48 32.28 -15.41
CA LEU A 27 16.74 31.97 -14.17
C LEU A 27 16.04 30.60 -14.23
N GLU A 28 15.84 30.06 -15.44
CA GLU A 28 15.34 28.70 -15.71
C GLU A 28 16.33 27.59 -15.32
N MET A 29 17.54 27.90 -14.86
CA MET A 29 18.48 26.93 -14.29
C MET A 29 18.43 26.87 -12.75
N PHE A 30 17.70 27.79 -12.10
CA PHE A 30 17.69 27.89 -10.64
C PHE A 30 16.59 27.02 -10.02
N HIS A 31 17.00 26.19 -9.05
CA HIS A 31 16.14 25.48 -8.14
C HIS A 31 16.39 25.98 -6.72
N LEU A 32 15.41 26.66 -6.13
CA LEU A 32 15.50 27.15 -4.76
C LEU A 32 14.89 26.11 -3.81
N LEU A 33 15.62 25.75 -2.75
CA LEU A 33 15.13 24.87 -1.68
C LEU A 33 14.97 25.71 -0.42
N GLY A 34 13.77 25.75 0.14
CA GLY A 34 13.49 26.52 1.34
C GLY A 34 12.86 25.64 2.42
N TYR A 35 13.47 25.61 3.60
CA TYR A 35 12.97 24.88 4.76
C TYR A 35 12.29 25.83 5.75
N SER A 36 11.14 25.44 6.31
CA SER A 36 10.42 26.22 7.33
C SER A 36 10.15 27.65 6.85
N LEU A 37 10.60 28.69 7.58
CA LEU A 37 10.53 30.09 7.15
C LEU A 37 11.25 30.34 5.82
N GLY A 38 12.33 29.61 5.53
CA GLY A 38 13.08 29.70 4.29
C GLY A 38 12.26 29.34 3.05
N ALA A 39 11.20 28.55 3.18
CA ALA A 39 10.27 28.28 2.07
C ALA A 39 9.55 29.56 1.61
N HIS A 40 9.16 30.42 2.55
CA HIS A 40 8.55 31.70 2.24
C HIS A 40 9.57 32.72 1.73
N VAL A 41 10.80 32.69 2.25
CA VAL A 41 11.91 33.48 1.68
C VAL A 41 12.15 33.11 0.22
N ALA A 42 12.16 31.81 -0.12
CA ALA A 42 12.31 31.34 -1.49
C ALA A 42 11.14 31.79 -2.39
N GLY A 43 9.91 31.73 -1.88
CA GLY A 43 8.72 32.22 -2.60
C GLY A 43 8.79 33.72 -2.88
N ILE A 44 9.05 34.53 -1.85
CA ILE A 44 9.19 35.98 -1.98
C ILE A 44 10.34 36.31 -2.94
N ALA A 45 11.50 35.65 -2.82
CA ALA A 45 12.62 35.82 -3.74
C ALA A 45 12.20 35.52 -5.20
N GLY A 46 11.51 34.39 -5.43
CA GLY A 46 10.99 34.01 -6.74
C GLY A 46 10.05 35.08 -7.33
N SER A 47 9.12 35.60 -6.52
CA SER A 47 8.17 36.64 -6.96
C SER A 47 8.83 37.98 -7.34
N LEU A 48 10.01 38.28 -6.78
CA LEU A 48 10.76 39.52 -7.03
C LEU A 48 11.73 39.41 -8.21
N THR A 49 11.88 38.23 -8.81
CA THR A 49 12.73 38.06 -10.00
C THR A 49 12.07 38.59 -11.27
N ASN A 50 12.87 39.10 -12.21
CA ASN A 50 12.36 39.61 -13.49
C ASN A 50 11.72 38.52 -14.37
N ASN A 51 12.15 37.27 -14.24
CA ASN A 51 11.58 36.10 -14.90
C ASN A 51 11.47 34.96 -13.88
N LYS A 52 10.46 34.09 -14.00
CA LYS A 52 10.26 32.98 -13.07
C LYS A 52 11.48 32.04 -13.02
N VAL A 53 11.93 31.73 -11.80
CA VAL A 53 12.89 30.63 -11.58
C VAL A 53 12.29 29.28 -11.98
N ASN A 54 13.11 28.26 -12.25
CA ASN A 54 12.62 26.95 -12.71
C ASN A 54 11.77 26.25 -11.66
N ARG A 55 12.29 26.16 -10.44
CA ARG A 55 11.68 25.35 -9.39
C ARG A 55 11.90 25.96 -8.01
N ILE A 56 10.86 25.91 -7.18
CA ILE A 56 10.98 26.10 -5.73
C ILE A 56 10.49 24.83 -5.05
N THR A 57 11.27 24.28 -4.12
CA THR A 57 10.80 23.21 -3.24
C THR A 57 10.63 23.75 -1.82
N GLY A 58 9.41 23.68 -1.30
CA GLY A 58 9.08 24.03 0.08
C GLY A 58 9.17 22.80 0.98
N LEU A 59 10.12 22.81 1.93
CA LEU A 59 10.32 21.73 2.91
C LEU A 59 9.65 22.15 4.22
N ASP A 60 8.46 21.62 4.46
CA ASP A 60 7.56 21.94 5.58
C ASP A 60 7.47 23.45 5.88
N PRO A 61 6.92 24.27 4.96
CA PRO A 61 6.86 25.72 5.13
C PRO A 61 6.19 26.12 6.46
N ALA A 62 6.65 27.20 7.09
CA ALA A 62 6.14 27.61 8.39
C ALA A 62 4.63 27.94 8.35
N GLY A 63 3.86 27.40 9.29
CA GLY A 63 2.42 27.67 9.44
C GLY A 63 2.11 29.00 10.14
N PRO A 64 2.70 29.31 11.31
CA PRO A 64 2.34 30.49 12.09
C PRO A 64 2.55 31.76 11.27
N THR A 65 1.57 32.66 11.27
CA THR A 65 1.52 33.91 10.47
C THR A 65 1.35 33.76 8.95
N PHE A 66 1.57 32.57 8.37
CA PHE A 66 1.50 32.34 6.92
C PHE A 66 0.25 31.57 6.45
N GLU A 67 -0.41 30.81 7.32
CA GLU A 67 -1.63 30.04 6.98
C GLU A 67 -2.71 30.94 6.33
N TYR A 68 -2.93 32.13 6.90
CA TYR A 68 -3.88 33.11 6.39
C TYR A 68 -3.23 34.25 5.62
N ALA A 69 -1.92 34.19 5.36
CA ALA A 69 -1.24 35.19 4.56
C ALA A 69 -1.69 35.13 3.09
N GLU A 70 -1.80 36.31 2.50
CA GLU A 70 -2.01 36.50 1.06
C GLU A 70 -0.81 35.96 0.27
N GLU A 71 -1.04 35.57 -0.98
CA GLU A 71 -0.05 34.90 -1.82
C GLU A 71 1.25 35.69 -1.99
N GLN A 72 1.19 37.03 -1.94
CA GLN A 72 2.36 37.90 -2.06
C GLN A 72 3.28 37.90 -0.82
N ARG A 73 2.82 37.33 0.31
CA ARG A 73 3.53 37.33 1.60
C ARG A 73 3.97 35.93 2.05
N ARG A 74 3.77 34.90 1.22
CA ARG A 74 4.11 33.51 1.51
C ARG A 74 4.56 32.81 0.24
N LEU A 75 4.90 31.53 0.37
CA LEU A 75 5.12 30.66 -0.78
C LEU A 75 3.78 30.47 -1.52
N SER A 76 3.84 30.52 -2.84
CA SER A 76 2.72 30.47 -3.77
C SER A 76 3.11 29.71 -5.04
N PRO A 77 2.19 29.03 -5.75
CA PRO A 77 2.47 28.42 -7.04
C PRO A 77 2.96 29.44 -8.10
N ASP A 78 2.65 30.72 -7.93
CA ASP A 78 3.06 31.77 -8.87
C ASP A 78 4.53 32.17 -8.78
N ASP A 79 5.21 31.83 -7.68
CA ASP A 79 6.57 32.28 -7.39
C ASP A 79 7.64 31.64 -8.28
N ALA A 80 7.31 30.53 -8.95
CA ALA A 80 8.21 29.84 -9.87
C ALA A 80 7.46 29.17 -11.01
N ASN A 81 8.23 28.67 -11.98
CA ASN A 81 7.73 27.78 -13.00
C ASN A 81 7.15 26.50 -12.38
N PHE A 82 7.76 25.94 -11.35
CA PHE A 82 7.20 24.79 -10.66
C PHE A 82 7.45 24.89 -9.16
N VAL A 83 6.44 24.57 -8.37
CA VAL A 83 6.51 24.62 -6.91
C VAL A 83 6.00 23.30 -6.37
N ASP A 84 6.86 22.57 -5.66
CA ASP A 84 6.50 21.34 -4.96
C ASP A 84 6.76 21.49 -3.47
N VAL A 85 5.85 20.95 -2.65
CA VAL A 85 5.84 21.19 -1.21
C VAL A 85 5.69 19.88 -0.46
N LEU A 86 6.53 19.67 0.55
CA LEU A 86 6.42 18.59 1.51
C LEU A 86 5.82 19.15 2.81
N HIS A 87 4.68 18.62 3.24
CA HIS A 87 4.04 18.96 4.51
C HIS A 87 4.21 17.80 5.48
N THR A 88 5.05 17.96 6.49
CA THR A 88 5.42 16.87 7.41
C THR A 88 5.03 17.13 8.86
N TYR A 89 4.70 18.38 9.24
CA TYR A 89 4.26 18.69 10.59
C TYR A 89 3.11 19.71 10.70
N THR A 90 1.95 19.33 10.19
CA THR A 90 0.72 20.14 10.18
C THR A 90 -0.18 19.95 11.41
N ARG A 91 0.32 19.31 12.48
CA ARG A 91 -0.47 19.04 13.70
C ARG A 91 -0.84 20.33 14.42
N GLY A 92 -2.13 20.50 14.69
CA GLY A 92 -2.66 21.62 15.46
C GLY A 92 -3.85 22.27 14.78
N SER A 93 -4.42 23.29 15.42
CA SER A 93 -5.32 24.22 14.72
C SER A 93 -4.55 24.99 13.64
N PRO A 94 -5.20 25.48 12.57
CA PRO A 94 -4.54 26.19 11.48
C PRO A 94 -3.56 27.28 11.92
N ASP A 95 -3.88 28.05 12.97
CA ASP A 95 -3.01 29.12 13.51
C ASP A 95 -1.85 28.63 14.39
N ARG A 96 -1.81 27.34 14.74
CA ARG A 96 -0.89 26.79 15.76
C ARG A 96 -0.06 25.60 15.26
N SER A 97 -0.30 25.12 14.04
CA SER A 97 0.57 24.10 13.45
C SER A 97 1.91 24.71 13.07
N ILE A 98 2.99 23.96 13.29
CA ILE A 98 4.35 24.40 12.99
C ILE A 98 4.57 24.46 11.47
N GLY A 99 4.14 23.43 10.74
CA GLY A 99 4.03 23.44 9.29
C GLY A 99 2.68 24.01 8.82
N ILE A 100 2.68 24.63 7.66
CA ILE A 100 1.50 25.17 6.99
C ILE A 100 0.57 24.02 6.53
N GLN A 101 -0.73 24.14 6.78
CA GLN A 101 -1.70 23.08 6.45
C GLN A 101 -2.23 23.21 5.03
N LYS A 102 -2.54 24.43 4.59
CA LYS A 102 -3.03 24.70 3.24
C LYS A 102 -2.00 24.33 2.18
N PRO A 103 -2.45 23.88 1.00
CA PRO A 103 -1.56 23.72 -0.14
C PRO A 103 -1.05 25.09 -0.62
N VAL A 104 0.24 25.15 -0.93
CA VAL A 104 0.94 26.36 -1.41
C VAL A 104 1.79 26.10 -2.66
N GLY A 105 1.76 24.89 -3.23
CA GLY A 105 2.45 24.54 -4.46
C GLY A 105 1.54 24.11 -5.61
N HIS A 106 2.18 23.69 -6.70
CA HIS A 106 1.53 22.95 -7.78
C HIS A 106 1.24 21.50 -7.37
N VAL A 107 2.18 20.91 -6.62
CA VAL A 107 2.10 19.57 -6.02
C VAL A 107 2.41 19.70 -4.53
N ASP A 108 1.47 19.30 -3.70
CA ASP A 108 1.58 19.37 -2.24
C ASP A 108 1.45 17.95 -1.69
N ILE A 109 2.55 17.41 -1.20
CA ILE A 109 2.66 16.04 -0.71
C ILE A 109 2.62 16.06 0.81
N TYR A 110 1.77 15.20 1.38
CA TYR A 110 1.54 15.05 2.82
C TYR A 110 1.96 13.63 3.26
N PRO A 111 3.27 13.35 3.45
CA PRO A 111 3.75 12.07 3.94
C PRO A 111 3.09 11.72 5.29
N ASN A 112 2.59 10.51 5.40
CA ASN A 112 1.87 10.00 6.59
C ASN A 112 0.65 10.87 6.98
N GLY A 113 0.04 11.55 6.01
CA GLY A 113 -1.05 12.50 6.24
C GLY A 113 -0.60 13.90 6.61
N GLY A 114 0.71 14.13 6.73
CA GLY A 114 1.37 15.41 7.00
C GLY A 114 1.25 15.93 8.43
N VAL A 115 0.46 15.27 9.29
CA VAL A 115 0.25 15.68 10.69
C VAL A 115 1.49 15.38 11.52
N PHE A 116 2.05 14.19 11.37
CA PHE A 116 3.19 13.72 12.16
C PHE A 116 3.89 12.57 11.45
N GLN A 117 5.18 12.38 11.73
CA GLN A 117 6.02 11.42 11.01
C GLN A 117 6.39 10.21 11.88
N PRO A 118 6.40 8.98 11.32
CA PRO A 118 6.82 7.78 12.04
C PRO A 118 8.21 7.93 12.64
N GLY A 119 8.37 7.47 13.89
CA GLY A 119 9.63 7.55 14.63
C GLY A 119 9.87 8.86 15.38
N CYS A 120 9.00 9.87 15.23
CA CYS A 120 9.14 11.14 15.96
C CYS A 120 8.35 11.21 17.28
N ASP A 121 7.60 10.16 17.66
CA ASP A 121 6.57 10.22 18.72
C ASP A 121 7.12 10.57 20.11
N LEU A 122 6.22 11.12 20.95
CA LEU A 122 6.49 11.60 22.32
C LEU A 122 7.16 10.53 23.21
N HIS A 123 6.99 9.24 22.91
CA HIS A 123 7.64 8.15 23.64
C HIS A 123 9.17 8.13 23.42
N LYS A 124 9.63 8.28 22.17
CA LYS A 124 11.07 8.41 21.86
C LYS A 124 11.63 9.74 22.39
N ALA A 125 10.82 10.79 22.34
CA ALA A 125 11.13 12.06 22.99
C ALA A 125 11.34 11.90 24.51
N MET A 126 10.46 11.17 25.19
CA MET A 126 10.54 10.91 26.63
C MET A 126 11.74 10.04 26.99
N LEU A 127 12.07 9.05 26.14
CA LEU A 127 13.32 8.27 26.25
C LEU A 127 14.56 9.15 26.09
N MET A 128 14.57 10.09 25.13
CA MET A 128 15.66 11.04 24.94
C MET A 128 15.79 12.02 26.10
N ILE A 129 14.67 12.50 26.67
CA ILE A 129 14.67 13.33 27.89
C ILE A 129 15.18 12.52 29.09
N ALA A 130 14.80 11.25 29.20
CA ALA A 130 15.26 10.38 30.28
C ALA A 130 16.77 10.08 30.17
N ALA A 131 17.31 9.98 28.95
CA ALA A 131 18.73 9.73 28.70
C ALA A 131 19.60 11.00 28.79
N ASN A 132 19.13 12.13 28.25
CA ASN A 132 19.95 13.32 28.01
C ASN A 132 19.45 14.59 28.73
N GLY A 133 18.35 14.51 29.50
CA GLY A 133 17.72 15.65 30.17
C GLY A 133 16.97 16.59 29.22
N PHE A 134 16.56 17.77 29.71
CA PHE A 134 15.78 18.76 28.94
C PHE A 134 16.60 19.62 27.97
N ALA A 135 17.90 19.35 27.82
CA ALA A 135 18.79 20.19 27.01
C ALA A 135 18.43 20.17 25.51
N ASP A 136 17.93 19.04 24.99
CA ASP A 136 17.62 18.84 23.56
C ASP A 136 16.11 18.81 23.25
N MET A 137 15.28 19.45 24.08
CA MET A 137 13.82 19.53 23.88
C MET A 137 13.43 20.14 22.52
N ASP A 138 14.26 21.02 21.98
CA ASP A 138 14.01 21.70 20.72
C ASP A 138 14.20 20.77 19.50
N GLN A 139 15.08 19.75 19.60
CA GLN A 139 15.24 18.73 18.54
C GLN A 139 14.05 17.75 18.50
N ILE A 140 13.51 17.42 19.67
CA ILE A 140 12.33 16.54 19.82
C ILE A 140 11.10 17.12 19.11
N VAL A 141 10.84 18.42 19.27
CA VAL A 141 9.69 19.10 18.67
C VAL A 141 9.88 19.29 17.15
N LYS A 142 11.13 19.35 16.68
CA LYS A 142 11.46 19.55 15.26
C LYS A 142 11.57 18.27 14.44
N CYS A 143 11.58 17.06 15.03
CA CYS A 143 11.75 15.81 14.27
C CYS A 143 10.79 15.66 13.08
N SER A 144 9.48 15.89 13.29
CA SER A 144 8.50 15.83 12.19
C SER A 144 8.64 17.00 11.22
N HIS A 145 9.12 18.16 11.69
CA HIS A 145 9.35 19.34 10.86
C HIS A 145 10.53 19.10 9.89
N GLU A 146 11.67 18.66 10.43
CA GLU A 146 12.91 18.37 9.72
C GLU A 146 12.81 17.13 8.81
N ARG A 147 11.85 16.23 9.05
CA ARG A 147 11.61 15.06 8.19
C ARG A 147 11.41 15.42 6.72
N SER A 148 10.87 16.60 6.41
CA SER A 148 10.77 17.10 5.03
C SER A 148 12.13 17.16 4.32
N ILE A 149 13.17 17.61 5.02
CA ILE A 149 14.55 17.66 4.50
C ILE A 149 15.06 16.24 4.25
N HIS A 150 14.92 15.34 5.23
CA HIS A 150 15.42 13.97 5.09
C HIS A 150 14.70 13.18 3.99
N LEU A 151 13.39 13.40 3.78
CA LEU A 151 12.66 12.80 2.66
C LEU A 151 13.17 13.33 1.31
N PHE A 152 13.53 14.61 1.25
CA PHE A 152 14.13 15.18 0.04
C PHE A 152 15.54 14.63 -0.20
N ILE A 153 16.37 14.50 0.84
CA ILE A 153 17.70 13.86 0.75
C ILE A 153 17.56 12.40 0.30
N ASP A 154 16.60 11.65 0.85
CA ASP A 154 16.32 10.27 0.45
C ASP A 154 15.97 10.18 -1.04
N SER A 155 15.20 11.13 -1.57
CA SER A 155 14.88 11.16 -3.00
C SER A 155 16.09 11.43 -3.91
N LEU A 156 17.11 12.13 -3.40
CA LEU A 156 18.37 12.38 -4.14
C LEU A 156 19.29 11.16 -4.10
N LEU A 157 19.30 10.43 -2.98
CA LEU A 157 20.20 9.29 -2.79
C LEU A 157 19.62 7.99 -3.35
N ASN A 158 18.30 7.89 -3.53
CA ASN A 158 17.60 6.68 -3.97
C ASN A 158 16.80 6.90 -5.27
N GLU A 159 17.45 7.48 -6.29
CA GLU A 159 16.84 7.79 -7.61
C GLU A 159 16.24 6.55 -8.30
N GLU A 160 16.86 5.37 -8.16
CA GLU A 160 16.36 4.14 -8.78
C GLU A 160 15.05 3.64 -8.18
N LYS A 161 14.76 4.02 -6.93
CA LYS A 161 13.59 3.54 -6.17
C LYS A 161 12.88 4.72 -5.52
N PRO A 162 12.27 5.63 -6.31
CA PRO A 162 11.61 6.79 -5.76
C PRO A 162 10.36 6.39 -4.97
N SER A 163 10.04 7.18 -3.95
CA SER A 163 8.81 7.04 -3.16
C SER A 163 7.63 7.60 -3.92
N MET A 164 6.53 6.84 -4.01
CA MET A 164 5.34 7.22 -4.78
C MET A 164 4.29 7.89 -3.91
N ALA A 165 3.87 9.09 -4.32
CA ALA A 165 2.77 9.84 -3.74
C ALA A 165 1.50 9.74 -4.61
N TYR A 166 0.34 9.67 -3.96
CA TYR A 166 -0.96 9.47 -4.60
C TYR A 166 -1.91 10.62 -4.32
N ARG A 167 -2.45 11.21 -5.38
CA ARG A 167 -3.45 12.27 -5.31
C ARG A 167 -4.73 11.75 -4.66
N CYS A 168 -5.15 12.42 -3.60
CA CYS A 168 -6.36 12.06 -2.88
C CYS A 168 -7.08 13.31 -2.36
N ASN A 169 -8.39 13.21 -2.11
CA ASN A 169 -9.16 14.34 -1.59
C ASN A 169 -8.86 14.59 -0.11
N THR A 170 -8.75 13.52 0.68
CA THR A 170 -8.48 13.59 2.13
C THR A 170 -7.55 12.44 2.55
N LYS A 171 -6.90 12.59 3.71
CA LYS A 171 -6.05 11.53 4.27
C LYS A 171 -6.85 10.26 4.59
N GLU A 172 -8.09 10.40 5.06
CA GLU A 172 -8.94 9.28 5.47
C GLU A 172 -9.32 8.41 4.25
N ALA A 173 -9.54 9.03 3.09
CA ALA A 173 -9.76 8.30 1.85
C ALA A 173 -8.49 7.57 1.38
N PHE A 174 -7.32 8.16 1.62
CA PHE A 174 -6.03 7.54 1.34
C PHE A 174 -5.76 6.34 2.27
N ASP A 175 -6.00 6.48 3.58
CA ASP A 175 -5.85 5.42 4.59
C ASP A 175 -6.82 4.24 4.35
N LYS A 176 -7.93 4.46 3.65
CA LYS A 176 -8.82 3.40 3.14
C LYS A 176 -8.34 2.74 1.83
N GLY A 177 -7.18 3.15 1.31
CA GLY A 177 -6.60 2.66 0.06
C GLY A 177 -7.31 3.13 -1.22
N LEU A 178 -8.22 4.11 -1.15
CA LEU A 178 -9.09 4.46 -2.28
C LEU A 178 -8.38 5.22 -3.41
N CYS A 179 -7.17 5.72 -3.16
CA CYS A 179 -6.49 6.71 -4.01
C CYS A 179 -5.24 6.19 -4.74
N LEU A 180 -4.95 4.88 -4.75
CA LEU A 180 -3.72 4.31 -5.32
C LEU A 180 -3.64 4.29 -6.86
N SER A 181 -4.22 5.26 -7.59
CA SER A 181 -4.24 5.29 -9.06
C SER A 181 -3.18 6.22 -9.63
N CYS A 182 -2.43 5.76 -10.63
CA CYS A 182 -1.48 6.61 -11.37
C CYS A 182 -2.05 7.28 -12.64
N ARG A 183 -3.23 6.88 -13.10
CA ARG A 183 -3.85 7.43 -14.32
C ARG A 183 -4.01 8.95 -14.26
N LYS A 184 -3.66 9.65 -15.36
CA LYS A 184 -3.80 11.11 -15.51
C LYS A 184 -3.10 11.91 -14.39
N ASN A 185 -1.83 11.60 -14.10
CA ASN A 185 -1.02 12.28 -13.09
C ASN A 185 -1.65 12.25 -11.69
N ARG A 186 -2.35 11.16 -11.37
CA ARG A 186 -2.90 10.91 -10.02
C ARG A 186 -1.87 10.28 -9.08
N CYS A 187 -0.69 9.94 -9.56
CA CYS A 187 0.46 9.68 -8.73
C CYS A 187 1.64 10.51 -9.22
N ASN A 188 2.61 10.73 -8.35
CA ASN A 188 3.86 11.39 -8.65
C ASN A 188 4.96 10.88 -7.73
N THR A 189 6.21 11.11 -8.07
CA THR A 189 7.37 10.82 -7.23
C THR A 189 7.54 11.91 -6.17
N LEU A 190 7.97 11.52 -4.98
CA LEU A 190 8.34 12.44 -3.91
C LEU A 190 9.76 12.98 -4.18
N GLY A 191 9.96 14.29 -3.97
CA GLY A 191 11.29 14.89 -3.90
C GLY A 191 11.87 15.28 -5.26
N TYR A 192 13.16 14.99 -5.49
CA TYR A 192 13.91 15.57 -6.60
C TYR A 192 13.34 15.21 -7.98
N ASP A 193 13.00 13.95 -8.22
CA ASP A 193 12.49 13.47 -9.52
C ASP A 193 10.99 13.69 -9.74
N VAL A 194 10.37 14.60 -9.00
CA VAL A 194 8.94 14.92 -9.15
C VAL A 194 8.63 15.35 -10.59
N ASN A 195 7.58 14.76 -11.18
CA ASN A 195 7.08 15.22 -12.47
C ASN A 195 6.46 16.60 -12.32
N LYS A 196 6.96 17.58 -13.10
CA LYS A 196 6.58 19.00 -13.04
C LYS A 196 5.19 19.28 -13.65
N VAL A 197 4.16 18.63 -13.12
CA VAL A 197 2.77 18.73 -13.61
C VAL A 197 2.10 19.97 -13.04
N ARG A 198 1.68 20.89 -13.91
CA ARG A 198 0.89 22.07 -13.53
C ARG A 198 -0.59 21.79 -13.76
N ASN A 199 -1.39 21.97 -12.71
CA ASN A 199 -2.85 21.83 -12.76
C ASN A 199 -3.50 23.16 -12.38
N LYS A 200 -4.75 23.40 -12.83
CA LYS A 200 -5.55 24.58 -12.43
C LYS A 200 -5.77 24.70 -10.91
N ARG A 201 -5.63 23.59 -10.18
CA ARG A 201 -5.71 23.52 -8.71
C ARG A 201 -4.53 22.71 -8.22
N SER A 202 -3.99 23.08 -7.05
CA SER A 202 -2.98 22.30 -6.35
C SER A 202 -3.39 20.82 -6.24
N ALA A 203 -2.43 19.94 -6.49
CA ALA A 203 -2.60 18.51 -6.32
C ALA A 203 -2.14 18.08 -4.91
N ARG A 204 -3.10 17.89 -4.00
CA ARG A 204 -2.86 17.25 -2.70
C ARG A 204 -2.59 15.75 -2.89
N MET A 205 -1.42 15.30 -2.48
CA MET A 205 -0.97 13.91 -2.58
C MET A 205 -0.55 13.34 -1.23
N TYR A 206 -0.64 12.03 -1.08
CA TYR A 206 -0.35 11.32 0.17
C TYR A 206 0.47 10.06 -0.12
N LEU A 207 1.29 9.67 0.85
CA LEU A 207 2.01 8.40 0.89
C LEU A 207 2.22 8.01 2.37
N LYS A 208 2.58 6.77 2.63
CA LYS A 208 3.19 6.36 3.90
C LYS A 208 4.71 6.27 3.72
N THR A 209 5.44 6.32 4.83
CA THR A 209 6.89 6.15 4.86
C THR A 209 7.32 5.32 6.06
N ARG A 210 8.55 4.82 6.04
CA ARG A 210 9.21 4.22 7.20
C ARG A 210 9.61 5.29 8.22
N GLU A 211 9.99 4.85 9.41
CA GLU A 211 10.55 5.73 10.45
C GLU A 211 12.01 6.13 10.19
N VAL A 212 12.77 5.31 9.47
CA VAL A 212 14.20 5.52 9.16
C VAL A 212 14.48 5.41 7.66
N MET A 213 15.54 6.07 7.20
CA MET A 213 15.98 6.06 5.81
C MET A 213 16.56 4.66 5.45
N PRO A 214 16.36 4.12 4.22
CA PRO A 214 15.53 4.65 3.14
C PRO A 214 14.04 4.62 3.50
N TYR A 215 13.27 5.65 3.11
CA TYR A 215 11.91 5.86 3.65
C TYR A 215 10.80 5.17 2.86
N LYS A 216 11.11 4.64 1.68
CA LYS A 216 10.15 4.02 0.77
C LYS A 216 9.40 2.85 1.42
N VAL A 217 8.10 2.77 1.13
CA VAL A 217 7.25 1.61 1.35
C VAL A 217 6.40 1.35 0.10
N PHE A 218 5.91 0.13 -0.03
CA PHE A 218 4.97 -0.31 -1.05
C PHE A 218 3.54 -0.25 -0.52
N HIS A 219 2.60 0.21 -1.34
CA HIS A 219 1.22 0.49 -0.95
C HIS A 219 0.25 -0.51 -1.56
N PHE A 220 -0.53 -1.19 -0.73
CA PHE A 220 -1.54 -2.17 -1.14
C PHE A 220 -2.91 -1.75 -0.66
N GLN A 221 -3.88 -1.62 -1.57
CA GLN A 221 -5.29 -1.55 -1.20
C GLN A 221 -5.83 -2.96 -1.09
N ILE A 222 -6.41 -3.29 0.06
CA ILE A 222 -7.10 -4.55 0.29
C ILE A 222 -8.59 -4.27 0.48
N LYS A 223 -9.41 -4.96 -0.30
CA LYS A 223 -10.86 -4.89 -0.27
C LYS A 223 -11.44 -6.26 -0.01
N VAL A 224 -12.14 -6.41 1.10
CA VAL A 224 -12.68 -7.70 1.56
C VAL A 224 -14.19 -7.58 1.73
N HIS A 225 -14.93 -8.53 1.18
CA HIS A 225 -16.37 -8.66 1.40
C HIS A 225 -16.63 -9.81 2.37
N PHE A 226 -17.08 -9.45 3.57
CA PHE A 226 -17.44 -10.42 4.61
C PHE A 226 -18.89 -10.86 4.46
N PHE A 227 -19.11 -12.16 4.58
CA PHE A 227 -20.40 -12.81 4.49
C PHE A 227 -20.59 -13.77 5.65
N ASN A 228 -21.79 -13.75 6.23
CA ASN A 228 -22.26 -14.74 7.18
C ASN A 228 -23.77 -14.93 6.95
N ARG A 229 -24.29 -16.12 7.26
CA ARG A 229 -25.73 -16.42 7.28
C ARG A 229 -26.45 -15.71 8.42
N ILE A 230 -25.76 -15.46 9.52
CA ILE A 230 -26.27 -14.75 10.69
C ILE A 230 -25.74 -13.32 10.64
N ASN A 231 -26.60 -12.36 10.96
CA ASN A 231 -26.20 -10.95 11.00
C ASN A 231 -25.38 -10.68 12.27
N ILE A 232 -24.06 -10.70 12.13
CA ILE A 232 -23.09 -10.39 13.18
C ILE A 232 -22.25 -9.16 12.80
N SER A 233 -21.82 -8.42 13.82
CA SER A 233 -20.98 -7.22 13.67
C SER A 233 -19.99 -7.14 14.83
N PHE A 234 -18.74 -6.84 14.51
CA PHE A 234 -17.68 -6.60 15.49
C PHE A 234 -16.97 -5.29 15.19
N THR A 235 -16.45 -4.67 16.25
CA THR A 235 -15.65 -3.44 16.17
C THR A 235 -14.21 -3.73 16.56
N ASP A 236 -13.28 -2.97 15.99
CA ASP A 236 -11.86 -2.97 16.33
C ASP A 236 -11.20 -4.36 16.37
N GLN A 237 -11.48 -5.18 15.36
CA GLN A 237 -11.01 -6.57 15.32
C GLN A 237 -9.55 -6.70 14.84
N PRO A 238 -8.68 -7.43 15.55
CA PRO A 238 -7.30 -7.66 15.15
C PRO A 238 -7.20 -8.70 14.03
N ILE A 239 -6.55 -8.32 12.93
CA ILE A 239 -6.25 -9.21 11.81
C ILE A 239 -4.76 -9.15 11.51
N LEU A 240 -4.15 -10.33 11.40
CA LEU A 240 -2.82 -10.51 10.86
C LEU A 240 -2.92 -10.80 9.36
N LEU A 241 -2.18 -10.05 8.57
CA LEU A 241 -2.14 -10.18 7.13
C LEU A 241 -0.73 -10.55 6.67
N SER A 242 -0.63 -11.60 5.85
CA SER A 242 0.62 -11.96 5.17
C SER A 242 0.47 -11.80 3.65
N LEU A 243 1.49 -11.24 3.03
CA LEU A 243 1.61 -11.04 1.58
C LEU A 243 2.79 -11.87 1.08
N TYR A 244 2.55 -12.74 0.10
CA TYR A 244 3.59 -13.55 -0.53
C TYR A 244 3.68 -13.14 -1.99
N GLY A 245 4.86 -12.72 -2.43
CA GLY A 245 5.12 -12.35 -3.81
C GLY A 245 6.18 -13.23 -4.46
N THR A 246 6.59 -12.84 -5.66
CA THR A 246 7.59 -13.57 -6.48
C THR A 246 9.01 -13.43 -5.95
N HIS A 247 9.34 -12.33 -5.28
CA HIS A 247 10.70 -12.07 -4.78
C HIS A 247 10.83 -12.35 -3.29
N ASN A 248 9.86 -11.90 -2.50
CA ASN A 248 9.87 -11.99 -1.03
C ASN A 248 8.45 -12.15 -0.49
N GLU A 249 8.36 -12.34 0.82
CA GLU A 249 7.13 -12.40 1.58
C GLU A 249 7.21 -11.53 2.84
N VAL A 250 6.05 -11.09 3.30
CA VAL A 250 5.90 -10.42 4.59
C VAL A 250 4.77 -11.09 5.33
N GLN A 251 5.05 -11.52 6.55
CA GLN A 251 4.11 -12.25 7.38
C GLN A 251 3.59 -11.37 8.52
N ASP A 252 2.40 -11.71 9.00
CA ASP A 252 1.79 -11.17 10.22
C ASP A 252 1.80 -9.63 10.37
N ILE A 253 1.48 -8.91 9.30
CA ILE A 253 1.19 -7.47 9.36
C ILE A 253 -0.07 -7.27 10.19
N ALA A 254 0.08 -6.74 11.39
CA ALA A 254 -1.01 -6.46 12.30
C ALA A 254 -1.86 -5.26 11.85
N LEU A 255 -3.17 -5.47 11.78
CA LEU A 255 -4.17 -4.49 11.36
C LEU A 255 -5.36 -4.56 12.31
N SER A 256 -5.97 -3.42 12.61
CA SER A 256 -7.25 -3.37 13.34
C SER A 256 -8.36 -2.92 12.39
N ILE A 257 -9.44 -3.70 12.32
CA ILE A 257 -10.58 -3.43 11.46
C ILE A 257 -11.69 -2.79 12.30
N PRO A 258 -12.04 -1.51 12.04
CA PRO A 258 -12.93 -0.76 12.93
C PRO A 258 -14.38 -1.25 12.90
N ASP A 259 -14.84 -1.76 11.75
CA ASP A 259 -16.20 -2.26 11.58
C ASP A 259 -16.19 -3.47 10.63
N MET A 260 -16.34 -4.65 11.23
CA MET A 260 -16.44 -5.93 10.56
C MET A 260 -17.86 -6.45 10.71
N SER A 261 -18.70 -6.12 9.73
CA SER A 261 -20.12 -6.46 9.69
C SER A 261 -20.49 -7.37 8.51
N THR A 262 -21.52 -8.17 8.73
CA THR A 262 -22.04 -9.11 7.74
C THR A 262 -22.53 -8.41 6.47
N ASN A 263 -22.26 -9.01 5.31
CA ASN A 263 -22.60 -8.48 3.97
C ASN A 263 -21.96 -7.13 3.63
N LYS A 264 -20.93 -6.71 4.37
CA LYS A 264 -20.25 -5.45 4.14
C LYS A 264 -18.92 -5.66 3.43
N THR A 265 -18.60 -4.72 2.55
CA THR A 265 -17.28 -4.64 1.93
C THR A 265 -16.47 -3.57 2.63
N ILE A 266 -15.30 -3.95 3.13
CA ILE A 266 -14.35 -3.04 3.73
C ILE A 266 -13.16 -2.81 2.80
N SER A 267 -12.51 -1.65 2.95
CA SER A 267 -11.33 -1.27 2.18
C SER A 267 -10.35 -0.59 3.13
N PHE A 268 -9.11 -1.05 3.13
CA PHE A 268 -8.04 -0.50 3.95
C PHE A 268 -6.73 -0.48 3.17
N LEU A 269 -5.85 0.44 3.55
CA LEU A 269 -4.48 0.54 3.05
C LEU A 269 -3.56 -0.32 3.91
N VAL A 270 -2.69 -1.07 3.26
CA VAL A 270 -1.60 -1.83 3.88
C VAL A 270 -0.30 -1.38 3.25
N THR A 271 0.76 -1.30 4.04
CA THR A 271 2.09 -0.91 3.56
C THR A 271 3.16 -1.84 4.08
N THR A 272 4.19 -2.05 3.28
CA THR A 272 5.37 -2.86 3.62
C THR A 272 6.63 -2.21 3.07
N ASP A 273 7.76 -2.31 3.78
CA ASP A 273 9.07 -1.88 3.30
C ASP A 273 9.83 -2.95 2.50
N VAL A 274 9.28 -4.17 2.42
CA VAL A 274 9.85 -5.27 1.65
C VAL A 274 9.28 -5.25 0.22
N ASP A 275 10.18 -5.31 -0.76
CA ASP A 275 9.83 -5.52 -2.15
C ASP A 275 9.48 -7.00 -2.38
N ILE A 276 8.18 -7.30 -2.40
CA ILE A 276 7.68 -8.66 -2.63
C ILE A 276 7.61 -9.03 -4.13
N GLY A 277 7.84 -8.08 -5.04
CA GLY A 277 7.58 -8.26 -6.46
C GLY A 277 6.09 -8.43 -6.77
N ASP A 278 5.77 -9.25 -7.77
CA ASP A 278 4.38 -9.54 -8.14
C ASP A 278 3.69 -10.38 -7.05
N LEU A 279 2.50 -9.95 -6.63
CA LEU A 279 1.76 -10.58 -5.53
C LEU A 279 1.18 -11.94 -5.99
N LEU A 280 1.46 -13.00 -5.23
CA LEU A 280 1.03 -14.38 -5.51
C LEU A 280 -0.08 -14.84 -4.57
N MET A 281 0.07 -14.59 -3.27
CA MET A 281 -0.86 -15.06 -2.24
C MET A 281 -1.08 -13.99 -1.16
N VAL A 282 -2.30 -13.97 -0.61
CA VAL A 282 -2.64 -13.21 0.59
C VAL A 282 -3.22 -14.15 1.62
N LYS A 283 -2.66 -14.14 2.82
CA LYS A 283 -3.18 -14.86 3.99
C LYS A 283 -3.74 -13.86 4.98
N MET A 284 -4.96 -14.08 5.44
CA MET A 284 -5.58 -13.30 6.51
C MET A 284 -5.89 -14.22 7.67
N LYS A 285 -5.43 -13.86 8.87
CA LYS A 285 -5.70 -14.56 10.11
C LYS A 285 -6.41 -13.61 11.05
N TRP A 286 -7.63 -13.95 11.44
CA TRP A 286 -8.37 -13.22 12.47
C TRP A 286 -7.91 -13.73 13.83
N GLU A 287 -7.28 -12.86 14.62
CA GLU A 287 -6.84 -13.23 15.96
C GLU A 287 -8.01 -13.25 16.93
N LYS A 288 -8.04 -14.26 17.81
CA LYS A 288 -9.02 -14.36 18.88
C LYS A 288 -8.44 -13.71 20.12
N ASP A 289 -9.17 -12.77 20.71
CA ASP A 289 -8.79 -12.14 21.99
C ASP A 289 -9.07 -13.04 23.22
N SER A 290 -9.64 -14.23 23.02
CA SER A 290 -10.13 -15.09 24.10
C SER A 290 -9.10 -16.13 24.54
N TYR A 291 -8.63 -16.02 25.80
CA TYR A 291 -7.84 -17.07 26.50
C TYR A 291 -8.52 -18.45 26.52
N PHE A 292 -9.84 -18.51 26.39
CA PHE A 292 -10.65 -19.74 26.40
C PHE A 292 -10.97 -20.29 24.99
N GLY A 293 -10.26 -19.82 23.96
CA GLY A 293 -10.47 -20.25 22.55
C GLY A 293 -10.18 -21.74 22.27
N TRP A 294 -9.81 -22.51 23.29
CA TRP A 294 -9.50 -23.94 23.23
C TRP A 294 -10.74 -24.82 23.43
N SER A 295 -11.87 -24.22 23.80
CA SER A 295 -13.13 -24.93 24.00
C SER A 295 -14.18 -24.49 22.99
N ASP A 296 -14.70 -25.45 22.23
CA ASP A 296 -15.85 -25.27 21.31
C ASP A 296 -17.17 -24.94 22.03
N TRP A 297 -17.12 -24.78 23.36
CA TRP A 297 -18.29 -24.61 24.23
C TRP A 297 -19.09 -23.33 23.96
N TRP A 298 -18.46 -22.32 23.36
CA TRP A 298 -19.06 -21.00 23.12
C TRP A 298 -19.33 -20.71 21.64
N GLY A 299 -19.05 -21.66 20.74
CA GLY A 299 -19.13 -21.46 19.29
C GLY A 299 -18.05 -20.49 18.77
N SER A 300 -17.44 -20.82 17.62
CA SER A 300 -16.60 -19.86 16.91
C SER A 300 -17.49 -19.04 15.97
N ASN A 301 -17.53 -17.72 16.17
CA ASN A 301 -18.04 -16.85 15.12
C ASN A 301 -17.05 -16.87 13.95
N ASP A 302 -17.54 -17.16 12.75
CA ASP A 302 -16.76 -17.17 11.52
C ASP A 302 -17.28 -16.12 10.54
N PHE A 303 -16.45 -15.67 9.62
CA PHE A 303 -16.93 -14.96 8.43
C PHE A 303 -16.38 -15.67 7.21
N LYS A 304 -17.26 -15.92 6.24
CA LYS A 304 -16.83 -16.31 4.90
C LYS A 304 -16.43 -15.06 4.13
N ILE A 305 -15.29 -15.10 3.47
CA ILE A 305 -14.89 -14.04 2.54
C ILE A 305 -15.44 -14.41 1.18
N ARG A 306 -16.33 -13.61 0.58
CA ARG A 306 -16.82 -13.88 -0.80
C ARG A 306 -15.94 -13.27 -1.87
N LYS A 307 -15.36 -12.11 -1.60
CA LYS A 307 -14.54 -11.38 -2.57
C LYS A 307 -13.38 -10.71 -1.85
N LEU A 308 -12.18 -10.97 -2.34
CA LEU A 308 -10.94 -10.30 -1.97
C LEU A 308 -10.38 -9.63 -3.22
N ARG A 309 -10.13 -8.32 -3.12
CA ARG A 309 -9.48 -7.56 -4.18
C ARG A 309 -8.27 -6.87 -3.62
N VAL A 310 -7.14 -7.03 -4.29
CA VAL A 310 -5.89 -6.39 -3.92
C VAL A 310 -5.42 -5.53 -5.08
N LYS A 311 -4.97 -4.32 -4.78
CA LYS A 311 -4.35 -3.44 -5.75
C LYS A 311 -3.01 -2.96 -5.22
N ALA A 312 -1.94 -3.26 -5.95
CA ALA A 312 -0.62 -2.70 -5.71
C ALA A 312 -0.54 -1.28 -6.30
N GLY A 313 -0.03 -0.34 -5.51
CA GLY A 313 0.09 1.06 -5.87
C GLY A 313 1.27 1.32 -6.82
N GLU A 314 2.40 0.68 -6.58
CA GLU A 314 3.65 0.92 -7.32
C GLU A 314 3.60 0.25 -8.69
N THR A 315 3.18 -1.03 -8.75
CA THR A 315 3.07 -1.79 -10.01
C THR A 315 1.75 -1.53 -10.74
N GLN A 316 0.78 -0.87 -10.11
CA GLN A 316 -0.60 -0.68 -10.59
C GLN A 316 -1.37 -1.99 -10.87
N GLU A 317 -0.84 -3.14 -10.46
CA GLU A 317 -1.46 -4.44 -10.63
C GLU A 317 -2.70 -4.63 -9.76
N LYS A 318 -3.59 -5.53 -10.23
CA LYS A 318 -4.85 -5.82 -9.55
C LYS A 318 -5.10 -7.33 -9.55
N ILE A 319 -5.37 -7.83 -8.36
CA ILE A 319 -5.79 -9.20 -8.13
C ILE A 319 -7.23 -9.17 -7.64
N ASN A 320 -8.08 -10.00 -8.24
CA ASN A 320 -9.46 -10.18 -7.82
C ASN A 320 -9.69 -11.67 -7.62
N ILE A 321 -10.01 -12.05 -6.40
CA ILE A 321 -10.28 -13.42 -5.96
C ILE A 321 -11.73 -13.39 -5.45
N SER A 322 -12.60 -14.27 -5.98
CA SER A 322 -13.98 -14.37 -5.49
C SER A 322 -14.18 -15.78 -4.97
N PHE A 323 -14.38 -16.03 -3.69
CA PHE A 323 -14.51 -17.40 -3.20
C PHE A 323 -15.94 -17.92 -3.42
N THR A 324 -16.06 -19.17 -3.87
CA THR A 324 -17.36 -19.87 -3.95
C THR A 324 -17.72 -20.48 -2.60
N ASP A 325 -19.02 -20.62 -2.32
CA ASP A 325 -19.52 -21.15 -1.03
C ASP A 325 -19.14 -22.62 -0.78
N GLN A 326 -18.61 -23.32 -1.79
CA GLN A 326 -18.13 -24.68 -1.69
C GLN A 326 -16.59 -24.74 -1.76
N PRO A 327 -15.93 -25.25 -0.71
CA PRO A 327 -14.49 -25.53 -0.78
C PRO A 327 -14.25 -26.67 -1.75
N ILE A 328 -13.17 -26.56 -2.52
CA ILE A 328 -12.64 -27.67 -3.30
C ILE A 328 -11.68 -28.41 -2.38
N LEU A 329 -11.98 -29.67 -2.06
CA LEU A 329 -11.10 -30.51 -1.26
C LEU A 329 -9.98 -31.05 -2.15
N LEU A 330 -8.74 -30.78 -1.78
CA LEU A 330 -7.54 -31.35 -2.39
C LEU A 330 -6.97 -32.41 -1.46
N SER A 331 -7.10 -33.68 -1.78
CA SER A 331 -6.47 -34.76 -1.04
C SER A 331 -5.10 -35.05 -1.65
N LEU A 332 -4.04 -34.91 -0.84
CA LEU A 332 -2.68 -35.34 -1.19
C LEU A 332 -2.47 -36.77 -0.69
N TYR A 333 -1.95 -37.64 -1.56
CA TYR A 333 -1.54 -39.00 -1.22
C TYR A 333 -0.04 -39.13 -1.45
N GLY A 334 0.69 -39.54 -0.42
CA GLY A 334 2.13 -39.79 -0.52
C GLY A 334 2.54 -41.20 -0.09
N THR A 335 3.83 -41.53 -0.25
CA THR A 335 4.40 -42.88 0.00
C THR A 335 4.29 -43.33 1.44
N HIS A 336 4.18 -42.42 2.39
CA HIS A 336 4.02 -42.75 3.81
C HIS A 336 2.56 -43.07 4.19
N ASN A 337 1.66 -43.24 3.21
CA ASN A 337 0.25 -43.63 3.38
C ASN A 337 -0.61 -42.66 4.20
N GLU A 338 -0.13 -41.45 4.45
CA GLU A 338 -0.92 -40.38 5.06
C GLU A 338 -1.66 -39.59 3.98
N VAL A 339 -2.98 -39.48 4.14
CA VAL A 339 -3.86 -38.68 3.27
C VAL A 339 -4.15 -37.38 3.97
N GLN A 340 -3.76 -36.26 3.36
CA GLN A 340 -4.13 -34.94 3.87
C GLN A 340 -5.15 -34.28 2.97
N ASP A 341 -6.34 -34.03 3.52
CA ASP A 341 -7.39 -33.25 2.88
C ASP A 341 -7.18 -31.76 3.15
N ILE A 342 -6.91 -31.01 2.08
CA ILE A 342 -6.66 -29.58 2.12
C ILE A 342 -7.85 -28.90 1.46
N ALA A 343 -8.65 -28.22 2.28
CA ALA A 343 -9.76 -27.42 1.77
C ALA A 343 -9.23 -26.17 1.06
N LEU A 344 -9.28 -26.18 -0.27
CA LEU A 344 -8.95 -25.04 -1.10
C LEU A 344 -10.20 -24.18 -1.30
N SER A 345 -10.12 -22.93 -0.84
CA SER A 345 -11.08 -21.91 -1.23
C SER A 345 -10.64 -21.35 -2.58
N ILE A 346 -11.08 -21.98 -3.67
CA ILE A 346 -10.70 -21.59 -5.04
C ILE A 346 -11.54 -20.39 -5.48
N PRO A 347 -10.93 -19.37 -6.13
CA PRO A 347 -11.71 -18.27 -6.69
C PRO A 347 -12.64 -18.74 -7.82
N ASP A 348 -13.75 -18.02 -8.01
CA ASP A 348 -14.73 -18.13 -9.08
C ASP A 348 -14.00 -18.29 -10.41
N MET A 349 -14.08 -19.51 -10.94
CA MET A 349 -13.36 -19.97 -12.13
C MET A 349 -14.04 -19.51 -13.42
N SER A 350 -14.83 -18.43 -13.37
CA SER A 350 -15.57 -17.86 -14.50
C SER A 350 -14.70 -17.29 -15.63
N THR A 351 -13.37 -17.38 -15.54
CA THR A 351 -12.44 -16.89 -16.57
C THR A 351 -11.42 -17.95 -17.00
N ASN A 352 -11.05 -17.94 -18.29
CA ASN A 352 -9.97 -18.77 -18.90
C ASN A 352 -8.57 -18.37 -18.36
N LYS A 353 -8.37 -18.36 -17.05
CA LYS A 353 -7.09 -18.03 -16.41
C LYS A 353 -6.48 -19.27 -15.78
N THR A 354 -5.15 -19.35 -15.84
CA THR A 354 -4.39 -20.33 -15.05
C THR A 354 -4.39 -19.86 -13.61
N ILE A 355 -4.87 -20.69 -12.69
CA ILE A 355 -4.83 -20.43 -11.25
C ILE A 355 -3.72 -21.31 -10.70
N SER A 356 -2.75 -20.69 -10.02
CA SER A 356 -1.68 -21.39 -9.31
C SER A 356 -1.88 -21.16 -7.82
N PHE A 357 -1.81 -22.23 -7.03
CA PHE A 357 -1.88 -22.16 -5.58
C PHE A 357 -0.72 -23.00 -5.03
N LEU A 358 0.02 -22.42 -4.08
CA LEU A 358 0.99 -23.17 -3.30
C LEU A 358 0.24 -23.88 -2.18
N VAL A 359 0.51 -25.17 -2.05
CA VAL A 359 -0.07 -26.01 -1.00
C VAL A 359 1.08 -26.43 -0.10
N THR A 360 1.03 -25.97 1.15
CA THR A 360 2.01 -26.32 2.18
C THR A 360 1.35 -27.27 3.16
N THR A 361 2.02 -28.38 3.44
CA THR A 361 1.62 -29.37 4.43
C THR A 361 2.62 -29.37 5.58
N ASP A 362 2.11 -29.51 6.80
CA ASP A 362 2.86 -29.76 8.04
C ASP A 362 3.05 -31.26 8.33
N VAL A 363 2.59 -32.13 7.42
CA VAL A 363 2.61 -33.58 7.50
C VAL A 363 3.62 -34.12 6.48
N ASP A 364 4.55 -34.97 6.92
CA ASP A 364 5.52 -35.62 6.04
C ASP A 364 4.86 -36.78 5.27
N ILE A 365 4.27 -36.44 4.14
CA ILE A 365 3.62 -37.41 3.25
C ILE A 365 4.62 -38.25 2.43
N GLY A 366 5.93 -37.99 2.52
CA GLY A 366 6.94 -38.58 1.64
C GLY A 366 6.81 -38.11 0.18
N ASP A 367 7.11 -38.97 -0.79
CA ASP A 367 6.97 -38.63 -2.21
C ASP A 367 5.48 -38.51 -2.59
N LEU A 368 5.12 -37.41 -3.27
CA LEU A 368 3.74 -37.17 -3.70
C LEU A 368 3.35 -38.15 -4.83
N LEU A 369 2.44 -39.07 -4.54
CA LEU A 369 1.98 -40.11 -5.47
C LEU A 369 0.76 -39.69 -6.27
N MET A 370 -0.22 -39.07 -5.61
CA MET A 370 -1.50 -38.71 -6.22
C MET A 370 -2.05 -37.43 -5.62
N VAL A 371 -2.71 -36.64 -6.47
CA VAL A 371 -3.52 -35.50 -6.06
C VAL A 371 -4.96 -35.75 -6.50
N LYS A 372 -5.89 -35.70 -5.55
CA LYS A 372 -7.33 -35.82 -5.79
C LYS A 372 -8.02 -34.50 -5.50
N MET A 373 -8.88 -34.06 -6.40
CA MET A 373 -9.65 -32.84 -6.25
C MET A 373 -11.15 -33.16 -6.27
N LYS A 374 -11.86 -32.77 -5.20
CA LYS A 374 -13.30 -33.02 -5.00
C LYS A 374 -14.06 -31.70 -4.77
N TRP A 375 -15.23 -31.56 -5.37
CA TRP A 375 -16.19 -30.46 -5.13
C TRP A 375 -17.61 -31.03 -5.08
N GLU A 376 -18.56 -30.41 -4.36
CA GLU A 376 -19.82 -31.11 -4.00
C GLU A 376 -21.09 -30.79 -4.81
N LYS A 377 -21.52 -29.60 -5.23
CA LYS A 377 -22.94 -29.27 -5.61
C LYS A 377 -23.94 -29.57 -4.47
N ASP A 378 -24.70 -28.54 -4.09
CA ASP A 378 -25.74 -28.65 -3.08
C ASP A 378 -26.81 -29.67 -3.52
N SER A 379 -26.97 -30.75 -2.78
CA SER A 379 -28.11 -31.65 -2.89
C SER A 379 -29.26 -31.11 -2.03
N TYR A 380 -30.11 -30.27 -2.64
CA TYR A 380 -31.48 -30.04 -2.17
C TYR A 380 -32.46 -30.39 -3.30
N PHE A 381 -33.27 -31.44 -3.07
CA PHE A 381 -34.34 -31.92 -3.94
C PHE A 381 -35.35 -30.81 -4.31
N GLY A 382 -35.76 -30.75 -5.59
CA GLY A 382 -36.97 -30.03 -6.03
C GLY A 382 -37.01 -29.77 -7.53
N TRP A 383 -37.91 -30.45 -8.24
CA TRP A 383 -38.13 -30.36 -9.69
C TRP A 383 -38.17 -28.92 -10.24
N SER A 384 -37.20 -28.54 -11.08
CA SER A 384 -37.37 -27.69 -12.28
C SER A 384 -36.00 -27.30 -12.90
N ASP A 385 -35.23 -28.30 -13.36
CA ASP A 385 -34.02 -28.06 -14.15
C ASP A 385 -34.37 -27.68 -15.59
N TRP A 386 -34.67 -26.41 -15.85
CA TRP A 386 -34.80 -25.85 -17.21
C TRP A 386 -34.05 -24.53 -17.45
N TRP A 387 -33.18 -24.10 -16.54
CA TRP A 387 -32.27 -22.97 -16.81
C TRP A 387 -30.86 -23.29 -16.30
N GLY A 388 -29.91 -23.30 -17.24
CA GLY A 388 -28.63 -23.98 -17.14
C GLY A 388 -27.75 -23.61 -15.94
N SER A 389 -27.13 -24.63 -15.33
CA SER A 389 -26.05 -24.45 -14.38
C SER A 389 -24.77 -23.98 -15.08
N ASN A 390 -24.09 -23.00 -14.48
CA ASN A 390 -22.75 -22.59 -14.89
C ASN A 390 -21.75 -23.70 -14.55
N ASP A 391 -21.52 -24.62 -15.49
CA ASP A 391 -20.53 -25.69 -15.36
C ASP A 391 -19.13 -25.22 -15.79
N PHE A 392 -18.09 -25.51 -14.98
CA PHE A 392 -16.69 -25.17 -15.25
C PHE A 392 -15.91 -26.37 -15.82
N LYS A 393 -14.96 -26.12 -16.73
CA LYS A 393 -14.14 -27.15 -17.40
C LYS A 393 -12.65 -26.89 -17.16
N ILE A 394 -11.97 -27.81 -16.48
CA ILE A 394 -10.52 -27.76 -16.26
C ILE A 394 -9.82 -28.28 -17.51
N ARG A 395 -9.01 -27.44 -18.16
CA ARG A 395 -8.27 -27.80 -19.38
C ARG A 395 -6.91 -28.44 -19.10
N LYS A 396 -6.24 -28.04 -18.02
CA LYS A 396 -4.91 -28.52 -17.66
C LYS A 396 -4.68 -28.32 -16.17
N LEU A 397 -4.27 -29.37 -15.46
CA LEU A 397 -3.74 -29.30 -14.11
C LEU A 397 -2.24 -29.58 -14.18
N ARG A 398 -1.43 -28.76 -13.51
CA ARG A 398 0.01 -29.01 -13.35
C ARG A 398 0.30 -29.02 -11.86
N VAL A 399 0.96 -30.08 -11.41
CA VAL A 399 1.44 -30.19 -10.04
C VAL A 399 2.96 -30.17 -10.10
N LYS A 400 3.58 -29.35 -9.24
CA LYS A 400 5.03 -29.34 -9.06
C LYS A 400 5.29 -29.52 -7.56
N ALA A 401 5.75 -30.71 -7.18
CA ALA A 401 6.29 -30.96 -5.86
C ALA A 401 7.76 -30.48 -5.86
N GLY A 402 8.22 -29.92 -4.74
CA GLY A 402 9.61 -29.51 -4.61
C GLY A 402 10.00 -29.51 -3.14
N GLU A 403 10.97 -30.36 -2.78
CA GLU A 403 11.84 -30.08 -1.64
C GLU A 403 12.75 -28.89 -1.99
N THR A 404 13.01 -28.06 -0.99
CA THR A 404 14.07 -27.03 -0.88
C THR A 404 14.89 -26.73 -2.13
N GLN A 405 14.96 -25.44 -2.48
CA GLN A 405 15.86 -24.89 -3.49
C GLN A 405 17.29 -25.46 -3.36
N GLU A 406 17.66 -26.36 -4.27
CA GLU A 406 18.98 -26.51 -4.92
C GLU A 406 19.07 -27.88 -5.61
N LYS A 407 18.64 -27.93 -6.88
CA LYS A 407 19.29 -28.67 -7.98
C LYS A 407 18.38 -28.69 -9.20
N TYR A 408 18.94 -28.31 -10.35
CA TYR A 408 18.33 -28.51 -11.65
C TYR A 408 18.03 -29.99 -11.86
N VAL A 409 16.74 -30.33 -12.00
CA VAL A 409 16.29 -31.59 -12.59
C VAL A 409 15.38 -31.24 -13.77
N GLN A 410 15.70 -31.84 -14.92
CA GLN A 410 15.07 -31.68 -16.21
C GLN A 410 13.58 -32.11 -16.22
N PRO A 411 12.78 -31.68 -17.21
CA PRO A 411 11.32 -31.62 -17.09
C PRO A 411 10.69 -33.00 -17.16
N ILE A 412 9.88 -33.35 -16.15
CA ILE A 412 8.96 -34.48 -16.23
C ILE A 412 7.78 -34.06 -17.14
N SER A 413 7.39 -35.01 -17.98
CA SER A 413 6.51 -34.96 -19.14
C SER A 413 5.29 -34.04 -19.03
N GLN A 414 5.04 -33.30 -20.12
CA GLN A 414 3.81 -32.53 -20.32
C GLN A 414 2.61 -33.48 -20.46
N LEU A 415 1.80 -33.63 -19.40
CA LEU A 415 0.44 -34.15 -19.56
C LEU A 415 -0.45 -33.07 -20.19
N ARG A 416 -0.88 -33.31 -21.43
CA ARG A 416 -1.85 -32.51 -22.18
C ARG A 416 -3.17 -33.28 -22.15
N ILE A 417 -4.14 -32.77 -21.39
CA ILE A 417 -5.47 -33.38 -21.27
C ILE A 417 -6.40 -32.64 -22.24
N ASP A 418 -6.65 -33.22 -23.41
CA ASP A 418 -7.62 -32.66 -24.35
C ASP A 418 -9.03 -33.23 -24.05
N THR A 419 -9.92 -32.33 -23.62
CA THR A 419 -11.38 -32.46 -23.53
C THR A 419 -11.98 -33.56 -22.64
N LEU A 420 -12.57 -33.16 -21.50
CA LEU A 420 -13.53 -33.99 -20.74
C LEU A 420 -15.00 -33.56 -20.96
N PRO A 421 -16.00 -34.46 -20.86
CA PRO A 421 -17.43 -34.14 -20.94
C PRO A 421 -17.98 -33.50 -19.65
N LYS A 422 -19.20 -32.98 -19.74
CA LYS A 422 -19.99 -32.29 -18.70
C LYS A 422 -20.51 -33.31 -17.66
N ILE A 423 -20.47 -32.99 -16.35
CA ILE A 423 -21.23 -33.48 -15.15
C ILE A 423 -20.34 -33.36 -13.88
N PRO A 424 -20.86 -33.17 -12.64
CA PRO A 424 -20.08 -33.23 -11.38
C PRO A 424 -19.25 -34.53 -11.24
N GLY A 425 -18.03 -34.43 -10.69
CA GLY A 425 -17.15 -35.59 -10.56
C GLY A 425 -15.86 -35.30 -9.77
N THR A 426 -15.10 -36.36 -9.50
CA THR A 426 -13.77 -36.29 -8.87
C THR A 426 -12.69 -36.20 -9.97
N LEU A 427 -11.67 -35.36 -9.80
CA LEU A 427 -10.50 -35.33 -10.68
C LEU A 427 -9.28 -35.89 -9.93
N CYS A 428 -8.70 -36.99 -10.43
CA CYS A 428 -7.48 -37.59 -9.89
C CYS A 428 -6.33 -37.46 -10.89
N VAL A 429 -5.13 -37.12 -10.40
CA VAL A 429 -3.88 -37.21 -11.17
C VAL A 429 -2.92 -38.13 -10.41
N ASN A 430 -2.62 -39.28 -11.01
CA ASN A 430 -1.57 -40.19 -10.55
C ASN A 430 -0.23 -39.73 -11.15
N LEU A 431 0.80 -39.59 -10.32
CA LEU A 431 2.12 -39.10 -10.72
C LEU A 431 3.13 -40.23 -10.94
N VAL A 432 2.78 -41.47 -10.60
CA VAL A 432 3.67 -42.65 -10.68
C VAL A 432 3.34 -43.57 -11.85
N GLU A 433 2.09 -43.56 -12.31
CA GLU A 433 1.66 -44.23 -13.53
C GLU A 433 0.92 -43.21 -14.40
N ASP A 434 1.23 -43.14 -15.70
CA ASP A 434 0.54 -42.32 -16.72
C ASP A 434 -0.93 -42.80 -16.94
N VAL A 435 -1.68 -43.03 -15.87
CA VAL A 435 -3.03 -43.59 -15.88
C VAL A 435 -4.00 -42.60 -15.22
N LEU A 436 -4.97 -42.20 -16.03
CA LEU A 436 -6.05 -41.28 -15.71
C LEU A 436 -7.21 -42.07 -15.09
N CYS A 437 -7.40 -41.98 -13.77
CA CYS A 437 -8.65 -42.48 -13.17
C CYS A 437 -9.70 -41.36 -13.13
N VAL A 438 -10.57 -41.38 -14.15
CA VAL A 438 -11.95 -40.91 -14.04
C VAL A 438 -12.79 -42.11 -13.62
N LEU A 439 -13.52 -42.01 -12.51
CA LEU A 439 -14.75 -42.78 -12.41
C LEU A 439 -15.86 -41.98 -11.72
N HIS A 440 -16.93 -41.81 -12.49
CA HIS A 440 -18.29 -41.54 -12.07
C HIS A 440 -18.85 -42.73 -11.30
N MET A 441 -19.47 -42.47 -10.15
CA MET A 441 -20.84 -42.90 -9.86
C MET A 441 -21.57 -41.77 -9.15
#